data_AF-Q023X1-F1
#
_entry.id   AF-Q023X1-F1
#
_cell.length_a   1.000
_cell.length_b   1.000
_cell.length_c   1.000
_cell.angle_alpha   90.00
_cell.angle_beta   90.00
_cell.angle_gamma   90.00
#
_symmetry.space_group_name_H-M   'P 1'
#
loop_
_entity.id
_entity.type
_entity.pdbx_description
1 polymer ?
#
loop_
_entity_poly.entity_id
_entity_poly.type
_entity_poly.pdbx_seq_one_letter_code
_entity_poly.pdbx_strand_id
1 'polypeptide(L)'
;MEWNRSNTIGLASESCCYCSGNGMRDVYEDKKTPCNCVFRAAFRACYVRFRECLISGAQPGNVSWEILGGPGGRRSYSRRHEEFIADFTLIARRNLDDEDYRLFRIYYLLGADWRLASKYFDMDRGNFWHAIYRVEQKLGRAYCEVQPYPLFPLDEYFGWAARREPVRAIHPVIERRNKLKVPFRLSA
;
A
#
# COMPACT_ATOMS: atom_id res chain seq x y z
N MET A 1 7.15 4.90 2.30
CA MET A 1 7.87 4.60 1.04
C MET A 1 8.72 5.80 0.66
N GLU A 2 10.00 5.60 0.36
CA GLU A 2 10.85 6.66 -0.23
C GLU A 2 10.70 6.67 -1.75
N TRP A 3 10.35 7.84 -2.29
CA TRP A 3 10.16 8.04 -3.72
C TRP A 3 11.49 8.32 -4.41
N ASN A 4 11.92 7.40 -5.27
CA ASN A 4 13.10 7.54 -6.10
C ASN A 4 12.79 7.09 -7.53
N ARG A 5 13.67 7.45 -8.49
CA ARG A 5 13.51 7.08 -9.90
C ARG A 5 13.34 5.57 -10.10
N SER A 6 14.09 4.76 -9.36
CA SER A 6 14.08 3.30 -9.49
C SER A 6 12.73 2.68 -9.10
N ASN A 7 12.06 3.24 -8.09
CA ASN A 7 10.76 2.78 -7.62
C ASN A 7 9.62 3.27 -8.54
N THR A 8 9.76 4.47 -9.11
CA THR A 8 8.69 5.07 -9.92
C THR A 8 8.72 4.65 -11.38
N ILE A 9 9.87 4.23 -11.93
CA ILE A 9 10.00 3.92 -13.36
C ILE A 9 9.09 2.74 -13.78
N GLY A 10 8.94 1.73 -12.93
CA GLY A 10 8.06 0.59 -13.19
C GLY A 10 6.56 0.92 -13.13
N LEU A 11 6.20 2.06 -12.54
CA LEU A 11 4.82 2.53 -12.42
C LEU A 11 4.49 3.66 -13.41
N ALA A 12 5.50 4.22 -14.06
CA ALA A 12 5.34 5.33 -14.98
C ALA A 12 4.74 4.87 -16.30
N SER A 13 3.86 5.68 -16.87
CA SER A 13 3.41 5.46 -18.24
C SER A 13 4.47 5.97 -19.22
N GLU A 14 4.86 5.12 -20.18
CA GLU A 14 5.86 5.41 -21.22
C GLU A 14 5.51 6.66 -22.03
N SER A 15 4.21 6.84 -22.35
CA SER A 15 3.69 7.96 -23.14
C SER A 15 3.24 9.17 -22.31
N CYS A 16 3.61 9.23 -21.03
CA CYS A 16 3.21 10.35 -20.18
C CYS A 16 3.89 11.66 -20.63
N CYS A 17 3.11 12.65 -21.03
CA CYS A 17 3.61 13.96 -21.47
C CYS A 17 4.33 14.78 -20.38
N TYR A 18 4.17 14.43 -19.09
CA TYR A 18 4.78 15.17 -17.99
C TYR A 18 6.13 14.61 -17.54
N CYS A 19 6.29 13.28 -17.50
CA CYS A 19 7.52 12.65 -17.03
C CYS A 19 8.28 11.89 -18.12
N SER A 20 7.70 11.77 -19.32
CA SER A 20 8.27 11.04 -20.47
C SER A 20 8.77 9.64 -20.09
N GLY A 21 7.95 8.90 -19.33
CA GLY A 21 8.29 7.55 -18.83
C GLY A 21 9.24 7.48 -17.63
N ASN A 22 9.79 8.58 -17.11
CA ASN A 22 10.71 8.52 -15.96
C ASN A 22 10.02 8.36 -14.59
N GLY A 23 8.73 8.69 -14.49
CA GLY A 23 7.93 8.58 -13.26
C GLY A 23 8.17 9.66 -12.21
N MET A 24 9.25 10.42 -12.32
CA MET A 24 9.53 11.59 -11.47
C MET A 24 9.33 12.89 -12.25
N ARG A 25 8.95 13.94 -11.54
CA ARG A 25 8.81 15.30 -12.04
C ARG A 25 9.60 16.25 -11.14
N ASP A 26 10.36 17.14 -11.76
CA ASP A 26 11.01 18.22 -11.04
C ASP A 26 9.97 19.31 -10.75
N VAL A 27 9.80 19.62 -9.46
CA VAL A 27 8.99 20.75 -8.97
C VAL A 27 9.93 21.90 -8.65
N TYR A 28 9.37 23.11 -8.58
CA TYR A 28 10.08 24.33 -8.14
C TYR A 28 10.97 24.06 -6.92
N GLU A 29 12.20 24.59 -6.93
CA GLU A 29 13.27 24.37 -5.92
C GLU A 29 13.85 22.94 -5.85
N ASP A 30 14.20 22.32 -6.98
CA ASP A 30 14.92 21.01 -7.06
C ASP A 30 14.26 19.83 -6.32
N LYS A 31 13.01 19.99 -5.88
CA LYS A 31 12.24 18.94 -5.22
C LYS A 31 11.70 17.99 -6.28
N LYS A 32 12.23 16.77 -6.31
CA LYS A 32 11.72 15.70 -7.16
C LYS A 32 10.49 15.08 -6.52
N THR A 33 9.37 15.12 -7.23
CA THR A 33 8.12 14.51 -6.79
C THR A 33 7.69 13.41 -7.78
N PRO A 34 6.99 12.36 -7.32
CA PRO A 34 6.38 11.40 -8.23
C PRO A 34 5.37 12.08 -9.16
N CYS A 35 5.36 11.65 -10.41
CA CYS A 35 4.39 12.12 -11.38
C CYS A 35 2.98 11.58 -11.08
N ASN A 36 1.97 12.35 -11.47
CA ASN A 36 0.57 11.94 -11.36
C ASN A 36 0.26 10.62 -12.08
N CYS A 37 1.00 10.25 -13.13
CA CYS A 37 0.82 8.94 -13.79
C CYS A 37 1.17 7.77 -12.86
N VAL A 38 2.16 7.94 -11.98
CA VAL A 38 2.58 6.94 -10.99
C VAL A 38 1.50 6.73 -9.94
N PHE A 39 0.93 7.82 -9.40
CA PHE A 39 -0.17 7.70 -8.44
C PHE A 39 -1.40 7.02 -9.05
N ARG A 40 -1.73 7.33 -10.30
CA ARG A 40 -2.82 6.65 -11.01
C ARG A 40 -2.54 5.16 -11.19
N ALA A 41 -1.30 4.79 -11.50
CA ALA A 41 -0.90 3.38 -11.59
C ALA A 41 -0.99 2.66 -10.24
N ALA A 42 -0.51 3.29 -9.17
CA ALA A 42 -0.62 2.77 -7.80
C ALA A 42 -2.08 2.54 -7.40
N PHE A 43 -2.96 3.53 -7.65
CA PHE A 43 -4.39 3.39 -7.43
C PHE A 43 -4.98 2.20 -8.20
N ARG A 44 -4.63 2.05 -9.49
CA ARG A 44 -5.13 0.95 -10.32
C ARG A 44 -4.66 -0.41 -9.81
N ALA A 45 -3.42 -0.53 -9.35
CA ALA A 45 -2.91 -1.75 -8.73
C ALA A 45 -3.74 -2.10 -7.49
N CYS A 46 -3.98 -1.13 -6.60
CA CYS A 46 -4.84 -1.31 -5.43
C CYS A 46 -6.28 -1.68 -5.83
N TYR A 47 -6.82 -1.07 -6.88
CA TYR A 47 -8.18 -1.37 -7.34
C TYR A 47 -8.32 -2.77 -7.96
N VAL A 48 -7.34 -3.21 -8.75
CA VAL A 48 -7.30 -4.59 -9.26
C VAL A 48 -7.30 -5.56 -8.09
N ARG A 49 -6.44 -5.32 -7.09
CA ARG A 49 -6.39 -6.16 -5.90
C ARG A 49 -7.68 -6.14 -5.09
N PHE A 50 -8.32 -4.97 -4.98
CA PHE A 50 -9.63 -4.82 -4.34
C PHE A 50 -10.70 -5.69 -5.02
N ARG A 51 -10.73 -5.71 -6.36
CA ARG A 51 -11.65 -6.57 -7.11
C ARG A 51 -11.38 -8.06 -6.90
N GLU A 52 -10.10 -8.46 -6.85
CA GLU A 52 -9.72 -9.84 -6.53
C GLU A 52 -10.19 -10.24 -5.12
N CYS A 53 -10.04 -9.35 -4.13
CA CYS A 53 -10.53 -9.58 -2.77
C CYS A 53 -12.06 -9.68 -2.73
N LEU A 54 -12.79 -8.85 -3.49
CA LEU A 54 -14.26 -8.93 -3.58
C LEU A 54 -14.75 -10.24 -4.20
N ILE A 55 -14.13 -10.68 -5.30
CA ILE A 55 -14.48 -11.96 -5.95
C ILE A 55 -14.18 -13.13 -5.02
N SER A 56 -13.05 -13.06 -4.30
CA SER A 56 -12.65 -14.07 -3.31
C SER A 56 -13.53 -14.05 -2.06
N GLY A 57 -14.19 -12.92 -1.77
CA GLY A 57 -15.01 -12.67 -0.58
C GLY A 57 -16.39 -13.34 -0.57
N ALA A 58 -16.75 -14.12 -1.59
CA ALA A 58 -17.93 -15.00 -1.54
C ALA A 58 -17.82 -16.06 -0.43
N GLN A 59 -16.60 -16.32 0.04
CA GLN A 59 -16.31 -17.04 1.28
C GLN A 59 -15.50 -16.10 2.18
N PRO A 60 -15.74 -16.09 3.51
CA PRO A 60 -14.86 -15.36 4.42
C PRO A 60 -13.43 -15.85 4.21
N GLY A 61 -12.49 -14.91 4.08
CA GLY A 61 -11.10 -15.23 3.80
C GLY A 61 -10.51 -16.11 4.90
N ASN A 62 -9.52 -16.92 4.53
CA ASN A 62 -8.75 -17.68 5.51
C ASN A 62 -8.14 -16.70 6.52
N VAL A 63 -8.33 -16.98 7.81
CA VAL A 63 -7.68 -16.22 8.87
C VAL A 63 -6.17 -16.43 8.74
N SER A 64 -5.45 -15.36 8.42
CA SER A 64 -3.99 -15.40 8.35
C SER A 64 -3.40 -15.13 9.72
N TRP A 65 -2.33 -15.85 10.03
CA TRP A 65 -1.52 -15.61 11.20
C TRP A 65 -0.43 -14.60 10.86
N GLU A 66 -0.41 -13.48 11.58
CA GLU A 66 0.62 -12.46 11.42
C GLU A 66 1.42 -12.26 12.69
N ILE A 67 2.69 -11.94 12.51
CA ILE A 67 3.58 -11.54 13.60
C ILE A 67 3.64 -10.02 13.55
N LEU A 68 3.08 -9.36 14.56
CA LEU A 68 3.17 -7.92 14.70
C LEU A 68 4.61 -7.54 15.07
N GLY A 69 5.12 -6.50 14.39
CA GLY A 69 6.40 -5.89 14.73
C GLY A 69 6.37 -5.31 16.15
N GLY A 70 7.42 -5.58 16.93
CA GLY A 70 7.57 -5.07 18.29
C GLY A 70 8.34 -6.02 19.22
N PRO A 71 8.79 -5.56 20.40
CA PRO A 71 9.47 -6.40 21.36
C PRO A 71 8.55 -7.55 21.81
N GLY A 72 8.87 -8.78 21.39
CA GLY A 72 8.11 -9.99 21.72
C GLY A 72 7.27 -10.60 20.59
N GLY A 73 7.27 -10.02 19.38
CA GLY A 73 6.71 -10.66 18.18
C GLY A 73 5.30 -11.22 18.37
N ARG A 74 4.39 -10.39 18.90
CA ARG A 74 3.03 -10.83 19.24
C ARG A 74 2.33 -11.34 17.99
N ARG A 75 1.72 -12.52 18.09
CA ARG A 75 0.96 -13.12 17.01
C ARG A 75 -0.46 -12.56 17.04
N SER A 76 -0.95 -12.10 15.90
CA SER A 76 -2.33 -11.67 15.72
C SER A 76 -2.99 -12.49 14.61
N TYR A 77 -4.27 -12.73 14.78
CA TYR A 77 -5.12 -13.23 13.72
C TYR A 77 -5.65 -12.04 12.93
N SER A 78 -5.57 -12.12 11.61
CA SER A 78 -6.03 -11.07 10.71
C SER A 78 -6.81 -11.68 9.54
N ARG A 79 -7.66 -10.85 8.93
CA ARG A 79 -8.41 -11.19 7.72
C ARG A 79 -8.05 -10.19 6.63
N ARG A 80 -6.91 -10.43 5.98
CA ARG A 80 -6.25 -9.43 5.13
C ARG A 80 -7.08 -8.96 3.94
N HIS A 81 -7.90 -9.83 3.37
CA HIS A 81 -8.76 -9.44 2.25
C HIS A 81 -9.85 -8.47 2.72
N GLU A 82 -10.50 -8.77 3.84
CA GLU A 82 -11.54 -7.95 4.45
C GLU A 82 -10.99 -6.63 5.00
N GLU A 83 -9.83 -6.68 5.65
CA GLU A 83 -9.10 -5.50 6.12
C GLU A 83 -8.71 -4.60 4.95
N PHE A 84 -8.21 -5.16 3.85
CA PHE A 84 -7.86 -4.38 2.67
C PHE A 84 -9.09 -3.69 2.05
N ILE A 85 -10.22 -4.40 1.96
CA ILE A 85 -11.49 -3.83 1.49
C ILE A 85 -11.94 -2.68 2.39
N ALA A 86 -11.86 -2.87 3.71
CA ALA A 86 -12.22 -1.84 4.68
C ALA A 86 -11.31 -0.62 4.57
N ASP A 87 -9.99 -0.82 4.55
CA ASP A 87 -9.02 0.27 4.47
C ASP A 87 -9.14 1.04 3.15
N PHE A 88 -9.29 0.33 2.03
CA PHE A 88 -9.49 0.94 0.71
C PHE A 88 -10.72 1.86 0.70
N THR A 89 -11.85 1.38 1.23
CA THR A 89 -13.09 2.15 1.26
C THR A 89 -13.06 3.30 2.29
N LEU A 90 -12.44 3.09 3.45
CA LEU A 90 -12.32 4.09 4.52
C LEU A 90 -11.39 5.24 4.12
N ILE A 91 -10.22 4.94 3.55
CA ILE A 91 -9.28 5.97 3.11
C ILE A 91 -9.90 6.78 1.98
N ALA A 92 -10.63 6.12 1.06
CA ALA A 92 -11.32 6.82 -0.01
C ALA A 92 -12.35 7.82 0.52
N ARG A 93 -13.12 7.45 1.54
CA ARG A 93 -14.11 8.33 2.16
C ARG A 93 -13.49 9.51 2.91
N ARG A 94 -12.29 9.36 3.46
CA ARG A 94 -11.60 10.41 4.22
C ARG A 94 -10.91 11.46 3.34
N ASN A 95 -10.47 11.07 2.14
CA ASN A 95 -9.61 11.92 1.31
C ASN A 95 -10.35 12.55 0.11
N LEU A 96 -11.54 12.04 -0.25
CA LEU A 96 -12.33 12.60 -1.34
C LEU A 96 -13.38 13.57 -0.81
N ASP A 97 -13.65 14.59 -1.63
CA ASP A 97 -14.78 15.48 -1.47
C ASP A 97 -16.10 14.71 -1.72
N ASP A 98 -17.23 15.21 -1.22
CA ASP A 98 -18.51 14.49 -1.29
C ASP A 98 -18.93 14.12 -2.72
N GLU A 99 -18.69 15.01 -3.70
CA GLU A 99 -19.00 14.76 -5.11
C GLU A 99 -18.04 13.72 -5.73
N ASP A 100 -16.74 13.89 -5.51
CA ASP A 100 -15.70 12.96 -5.97
C ASP A 100 -15.92 11.55 -5.36
N TYR A 101 -16.36 11.47 -4.10
CA TYR A 101 -16.69 10.22 -3.42
C TYR A 101 -17.95 9.56 -4.01
N ARG A 102 -18.99 10.33 -4.35
CA ARG A 102 -20.18 9.78 -5.05
C ARG A 102 -19.80 9.19 -6.40
N LEU A 103 -18.97 9.91 -7.18
CA LEU A 103 -18.45 9.42 -8.46
C LEU A 103 -17.65 8.13 -8.26
N PHE A 104 -16.72 8.13 -7.30
CA PHE A 104 -15.92 6.97 -6.95
C PHE A 104 -16.78 5.77 -6.56
N ARG A 105 -17.81 5.98 -5.72
CA ARG A 105 -18.71 4.92 -5.28
C ARG A 105 -19.46 4.29 -6.44
N ILE A 106 -20.03 5.09 -7.33
CA ILE A 106 -20.82 4.57 -8.47
C ILE A 106 -19.92 3.83 -9.45
N TYR A 107 -18.78 4.40 -9.82
CA TYR A 107 -17.92 3.82 -10.84
C TYR A 107 -17.05 2.66 -10.33
N TYR A 108 -16.39 2.81 -9.18
CA TYR A 108 -15.44 1.81 -8.67
C TYR A 108 -16.06 0.80 -7.69
N LEU A 109 -16.91 1.24 -6.76
CA LEU A 109 -17.47 0.32 -5.75
C LEU A 109 -18.66 -0.48 -6.27
N LEU A 110 -19.55 0.17 -7.02
CA LEU A 110 -20.72 -0.49 -7.64
C LEU A 110 -20.40 -1.07 -9.02
N GLY A 111 -19.29 -0.66 -9.64
CA GLY A 111 -18.87 -1.17 -10.95
C GLY A 111 -19.74 -0.70 -12.12
N ALA A 112 -20.37 0.48 -12.01
CA ALA A 112 -21.20 1.01 -13.09
C ALA A 112 -20.39 1.35 -14.35
N ASP A 113 -20.99 1.15 -15.52
CA ASP A 113 -20.41 1.59 -16.79
C ASP A 113 -20.23 3.12 -16.83
N TRP A 114 -19.16 3.57 -17.49
CA TRP A 114 -18.85 4.99 -17.62
C TRP A 114 -20.00 5.78 -18.27
N ARG A 115 -20.76 5.17 -19.18
CA ARG A 115 -21.92 5.80 -19.84
C ARG A 115 -23.06 6.07 -18.85
N LEU A 116 -23.30 5.12 -17.94
CA LEU A 116 -24.32 5.26 -16.91
C LEU A 116 -23.91 6.31 -15.88
N ALA A 117 -22.65 6.26 -15.44
CA ALA A 117 -22.11 7.24 -14.51
C ALA A 117 -22.10 8.66 -15.10
N SER A 118 -21.66 8.83 -16.36
CA SER A 118 -21.67 10.12 -17.08
C SER A 118 -23.10 10.69 -17.19
N LYS A 119 -24.10 9.85 -17.46
CA LYS A 119 -25.51 10.28 -17.48
C LYS A 119 -26.03 10.66 -16.09
N TYR A 120 -25.60 9.95 -15.04
CA TYR A 120 -26.03 10.22 -13.67
C TYR A 120 -25.50 11.55 -13.13
N PHE A 121 -24.27 11.93 -13.50
CA PHE A 121 -23.63 13.17 -13.07
C PHE A 121 -23.78 14.32 -14.08
N ASP A 122 -24.48 14.10 -15.19
CA ASP A 122 -24.65 15.07 -16.28
C ASP A 122 -23.31 15.63 -16.82
N MET A 123 -22.34 14.73 -17.04
CA MET A 123 -20.99 15.08 -17.50
C MET A 123 -20.75 14.59 -18.93
N ASP A 124 -20.02 15.37 -19.73
CA ASP A 124 -19.49 14.88 -21.00
C ASP A 124 -18.36 13.84 -20.80
N ARG A 125 -18.02 13.15 -21.89
CA ARG A 125 -16.97 12.11 -21.88
C ARG A 125 -15.62 12.65 -21.39
N GLY A 126 -15.23 13.84 -21.82
CA GLY A 126 -13.93 14.42 -21.46
C GLY A 126 -13.87 14.76 -19.98
N ASN A 127 -14.85 15.51 -19.49
CA ASN A 127 -14.95 15.88 -18.08
C ASN A 127 -15.05 14.67 -17.15
N PHE A 128 -15.76 13.62 -17.57
CA PHE A 128 -15.82 12.37 -16.80
C PHE A 128 -14.44 11.73 -16.62
N TRP A 129 -13.65 11.58 -17.69
CA TRP A 129 -12.30 11.02 -17.59
C TRP A 129 -11.36 11.92 -16.79
N HIS A 130 -11.48 13.24 -16.92
CA HIS A 130 -10.71 14.17 -16.10
C HIS A 130 -11.07 14.05 -14.61
N ALA A 131 -12.36 13.89 -14.28
CA ALA A 131 -12.80 13.65 -12.90
C ALA A 131 -12.23 12.34 -12.34
N ILE A 132 -12.30 11.24 -13.11
CA ILE A 132 -11.66 9.98 -12.75
C ILE A 132 -10.16 10.17 -12.51
N TYR A 133 -9.47 10.87 -13.40
CA TYR A 133 -8.02 11.05 -13.27
C TYR A 133 -7.67 11.84 -12.00
N ARG A 134 -8.49 12.81 -11.60
CA ARG A 134 -8.33 13.51 -10.31
C ARG A 134 -8.52 12.57 -9.13
N VAL A 135 -9.56 11.73 -9.15
CA VAL A 135 -9.83 10.74 -8.09
C VAL A 135 -8.68 9.72 -7.99
N GLU A 136 -8.25 9.14 -9.11
CA GLU A 136 -7.12 8.19 -9.16
C GLU A 136 -5.83 8.83 -8.60
N GLN A 137 -5.57 10.10 -8.90
CA GLN A 137 -4.40 10.83 -8.40
C GLN A 137 -4.47 11.08 -6.90
N LYS A 138 -5.59 11.64 -6.41
CA LYS A 138 -5.81 11.92 -4.97
C LYS A 138 -5.68 10.65 -4.14
N LEU A 139 -6.39 9.59 -4.54
CA LEU A 139 -6.39 8.32 -3.82
C LEU A 139 -5.07 7.57 -3.94
N GLY A 140 -4.47 7.54 -5.13
CA GLY A 140 -3.16 6.91 -5.34
C GLY A 140 -2.09 7.53 -4.45
N ARG A 141 -2.13 8.85 -4.27
CA ARG A 141 -1.25 9.55 -3.32
C ARG A 141 -1.55 9.14 -1.88
N ALA A 142 -2.81 9.19 -1.47
CA ALA A 142 -3.21 8.81 -0.12
C ALA A 142 -2.82 7.36 0.23
N TYR A 143 -3.05 6.40 -0.66
CA TYR A 143 -2.72 5.00 -0.43
C TYR A 143 -1.22 4.72 -0.22
N CYS A 144 -0.36 5.54 -0.81
CA CYS A 144 1.08 5.44 -0.62
C CYS A 144 1.58 6.19 0.63
N GLU A 145 0.90 7.26 1.03
CA GLU A 145 1.34 8.16 2.11
C GLU A 145 0.70 7.87 3.47
N VAL A 146 -0.40 7.11 3.53
CA VAL A 146 -1.07 6.75 4.79
C VAL A 146 -0.08 6.07 5.75
N GLN A 147 -0.08 6.55 6.99
CA GLN A 147 0.66 6.02 8.12
C GLN A 147 -0.33 5.57 9.20
N PRO A 148 -0.03 4.51 9.98
CA PRO A 148 1.25 3.77 10.05
C PRO A 148 1.44 2.67 8.99
N TYR A 149 0.37 2.23 8.31
CA TYR A 149 0.43 1.16 7.31
C TYR A 149 -0.08 1.65 5.96
N PRO A 150 0.79 1.80 4.94
CA PRO A 150 0.35 2.18 3.59
C PRO A 150 -0.33 1.01 2.89
N LEU A 151 -1.28 1.31 1.98
CA LEU A 151 -1.95 0.28 1.16
C LEU A 151 -1.10 -0.12 -0.05
N PHE A 152 -0.25 0.78 -0.51
CA PHE A 152 0.69 0.54 -1.60
C PHE A 152 2.12 0.75 -1.08
N PRO A 153 3.05 -0.20 -1.33
CA PRO A 153 2.96 -1.39 -2.17
C PRO A 153 2.05 -2.50 -1.64
N LEU A 154 1.44 -3.25 -2.56
CA LEU A 154 0.64 -4.42 -2.21
C LEU A 154 1.44 -5.51 -1.52
N ASP A 155 2.71 -5.70 -1.87
CA ASP A 155 3.59 -6.68 -1.23
C ASP A 155 3.88 -6.32 0.24
N GLU A 156 3.88 -5.02 0.57
CA GLU A 156 4.05 -4.57 1.95
C GLU A 156 2.74 -4.68 2.74
N TYR A 157 1.61 -4.42 2.10
CA TYR A 157 0.31 -4.58 2.72
C TYR A 157 -0.06 -6.05 2.93
N PHE A 158 0.15 -6.95 1.98
CA PHE A 158 -0.22 -8.36 2.11
C PHE A 158 0.93 -9.25 2.61
N GLY A 159 2.17 -8.76 2.56
CA GLY A 159 3.37 -9.52 2.90
C GLY A 159 3.97 -9.10 4.24
N TRP A 160 3.78 -9.97 5.24
CA TRP A 160 4.81 -10.24 6.23
C TRP A 160 5.50 -11.57 5.87
N ALA A 161 6.29 -11.55 4.79
CA ALA A 161 7.42 -12.46 4.68
C ALA A 161 8.63 -11.71 5.26
N ALA A 162 8.71 -11.64 6.59
CA ALA A 162 9.92 -11.31 7.34
C ALA A 162 10.79 -10.21 6.73
N ARG A 163 10.33 -8.95 6.73
CA ARG A 163 11.31 -7.87 6.98
C ARG A 163 11.72 -8.01 8.43
N ARG A 164 12.68 -8.92 8.66
CA ARG A 164 13.66 -8.69 9.72
C ARG A 164 14.22 -7.32 9.38
N GLU A 165 13.83 -6.28 10.12
CA GLU A 165 14.83 -5.26 10.38
C GLU A 165 16.12 -6.01 10.70
N PRO A 166 17.29 -5.63 10.18
CA PRO A 166 18.50 -6.04 10.85
C PRO A 166 18.35 -5.46 12.25
N VAL A 167 17.78 -6.26 13.18
CA VAL A 167 17.99 -6.09 14.59
C VAL A 167 19.49 -5.97 14.62
N ARG A 168 19.99 -4.75 14.86
CA ARG A 168 21.42 -4.53 15.07
C ARG A 168 21.78 -5.66 15.99
N ALA A 169 22.61 -6.60 15.52
CA ALA A 169 23.03 -7.68 16.35
C ALA A 169 23.67 -6.98 17.54
N ILE A 170 22.93 -6.93 18.65
CA ILE A 170 23.54 -6.70 19.94
C ILE A 170 24.38 -7.94 20.03
N HIS A 171 25.62 -7.85 19.57
CA HIS A 171 26.61 -8.85 19.88
C HIS A 171 26.49 -8.95 21.39
N PRO A 172 26.01 -10.08 21.95
CA PRO A 172 26.17 -10.26 23.36
C PRO A 172 27.66 -10.10 23.56
N VAL A 173 28.06 -9.11 24.36
CA VAL A 173 29.40 -9.14 24.92
C VAL A 173 29.41 -10.44 25.69
N ILE A 174 29.95 -11.49 25.06
CA ILE A 174 30.24 -12.74 25.74
C ILE A 174 31.38 -12.35 26.65
N GLU A 175 31.05 -11.77 27.80
CA GLU A 175 31.96 -11.76 28.93
C GLU A 175 32.31 -13.23 29.11
N ARG A 176 33.59 -13.55 28.84
CA ARG A 176 34.16 -14.85 29.15
C ARG A 176 34.05 -15.01 30.66
N ARG A 177 32.90 -15.48 31.14
CA ARG A 177 32.77 -15.94 32.52
C ARG A 177 33.78 -17.06 32.66
N ASN A 178 34.78 -16.79 33.49
CA ASN A 178 35.86 -17.71 33.82
C ASN A 178 35.29 -19.11 33.96
N LYS A 179 35.90 -20.08 33.25
CA LYS A 179 35.53 -21.50 33.29
C LYS A 179 35.26 -21.89 34.75
N LEU A 180 34.02 -22.26 35.06
CA LEU A 180 33.68 -22.90 36.32
C LEU A 180 34.50 -24.19 36.38
N LYS A 181 35.55 -24.20 37.23
CA LYS A 181 36.30 -25.42 37.54
C LYS A 181 35.39 -26.30 38.40
N VAL A 182 34.72 -27.25 37.77
CA VAL A 182 34.04 -28.34 38.48
C VAL A 182 35.11 -29.18 39.19
N PRO A 183 35.05 -29.36 40.51
CA PRO A 183 36.00 -30.19 41.23
C PRO A 183 35.69 -31.66 40.91
N PHE A 184 36.55 -32.30 40.13
CA PHE A 184 36.57 -33.75 40.06
C PHE A 184 37.02 -34.28 41.43
N ARG A 185 36.13 -34.96 42.15
CA ARG A 185 36.55 -35.82 43.27
C ARG A 185 37.13 -37.09 42.64
N LEU A 186 38.44 -37.27 42.78
CA LEU A 186 39.08 -38.57 42.58
C LEU A 186 38.60 -39.47 43.73
N SER A 187 37.78 -40.47 43.40
CA SER A 187 37.51 -41.59 44.29
C SER A 187 38.76 -42.48 44.34
N ALA A 188 39.25 -42.69 45.56
CA ALA A 188 40.40 -43.52 45.91
C ALA A 188 40.14 -45.01 45.70
#